data_AF-A0A7X2I3P9-F1
#
_entry.id   AF-A0A7X2I3P9-F1
#
_cell.length_a   1.000
_cell.length_b   1.000
_cell.length_c   1.000
_cell.angle_alpha   90.00
_cell.angle_beta   90.00
_cell.angle_gamma   90.00
#
_symmetry.space_group_name_H-M   'P 1'
#
loop_
_entity.id
_entity.type
_entity.pdbx_description
1 polymer ?
#
loop_
_entity_poly.entity_id
_entity_poly.type
_entity_poly.pdbx_seq_one_letter_code
_entity_poly.pdbx_strand_id
1 'polypeptide(L)'
;MSLLSSLTIAQLNPDGSVPVPEAPDAQAQAAAAALEREAQLETLQEQMEALQEVLAKPLKDILADHAQSQKTAAAWEAFGAMWMLSQRAMRRVAMELAAQQGVSEDEVVARALRYANAVLNTEDEDLGGTLAPAQLAHIARHKPMLRKQFK
;
A
#
# COMPACT_ATOMS: atom_id res chain seq x y z
N MET A 1 -54.71 -29.64 27.77
CA MET A 1 -53.51 -29.37 28.59
C MET A 1 -53.01 -30.70 29.13
N SER A 2 -51.86 -31.16 28.66
CA SER A 2 -51.36 -32.52 28.91
C SER A 2 -50.42 -32.50 30.12
N LEU A 3 -50.73 -33.30 31.14
CA LEU A 3 -49.98 -33.41 32.42
C LEU A 3 -48.55 -33.98 32.26
N LEU A 4 -48.15 -34.32 31.03
CA LEU A 4 -46.87 -34.96 30.69
C LEU A 4 -45.74 -33.96 30.40
N SER A 5 -46.06 -32.67 30.14
CA SER A 5 -45.03 -31.66 29.82
C SER A 5 -44.25 -31.15 31.04
N SER A 6 -44.63 -31.58 32.25
CA SER A 6 -44.09 -31.10 33.53
C SER A 6 -43.35 -32.18 34.34
N LEU A 7 -43.01 -33.32 33.73
CA LEU A 7 -42.22 -34.37 34.37
C LEU A 7 -40.75 -34.28 33.94
N THR A 8 -39.96 -33.47 34.65
CA THR A 8 -38.50 -33.54 34.58
C THR A 8 -38.03 -34.76 35.38
N ILE A 9 -37.41 -35.74 34.72
CA ILE A 9 -36.75 -36.87 35.38
C ILE A 9 -35.45 -36.35 36.01
N ALA A 10 -35.38 -36.31 37.34
CA ALA A 10 -34.18 -35.87 38.07
C ALA A 10 -33.03 -36.88 37.89
N GLN A 11 -31.93 -36.45 37.27
CA GLN A 11 -30.68 -37.21 37.18
C GLN A 11 -30.02 -37.24 38.56
N LEU A 12 -29.70 -38.42 39.11
CA LEU A 12 -29.03 -38.52 40.42
C LEU A 12 -27.63 -37.89 40.37
N ASN A 13 -27.23 -37.24 41.46
CA ASN A 13 -25.85 -36.82 41.67
C ASN A 13 -24.92 -38.06 41.68
N PRO A 14 -23.61 -37.91 41.37
CA PRO A 14 -22.65 -39.03 41.36
C PRO A 14 -22.58 -39.81 42.68
N ASP A 15 -23.04 -39.21 43.77
CA ASP A 15 -23.05 -39.75 45.13
C ASP A 15 -24.35 -40.50 45.46
N GLY A 16 -25.27 -40.64 44.49
CA GLY A 16 -26.55 -41.35 44.63
C GLY A 16 -27.68 -40.54 45.28
N SER A 17 -27.49 -39.25 45.54
CA SER A 17 -28.54 -38.36 46.04
C SER A 17 -29.42 -37.82 44.91
N VAL A 18 -30.72 -37.63 45.19
CA VAL A 18 -31.63 -36.94 44.27
C VAL A 18 -31.29 -35.45 44.31
N PRO A 19 -31.06 -34.76 43.18
CA PRO A 19 -30.85 -33.33 43.18
C PRO A 19 -32.11 -32.67 43.73
N VAL A 20 -31.96 -31.96 44.84
CA VAL A 20 -33.03 -31.12 45.38
C VAL A 20 -33.32 -30.07 44.30
N PRO A 21 -34.59 -29.89 43.88
CA PRO A 21 -34.92 -28.82 42.95
C PRO A 21 -34.41 -27.52 43.57
N GLU A 22 -33.54 -26.81 42.83
CA GLU A 22 -33.08 -25.49 43.25
C GLU A 22 -34.30 -24.66 43.63
N ALA A 23 -34.21 -23.96 44.76
CA ALA A 23 -35.31 -23.13 45.21
C ALA A 23 -35.75 -22.22 44.06
N PRO A 24 -37.05 -22.00 43.85
CA PRO A 24 -37.56 -21.19 42.74
C PRO A 24 -36.92 -19.79 42.69
N ASP A 25 -36.48 -19.27 43.83
CA ASP A 25 -35.72 -18.02 43.95
C ASP A 25 -34.31 -18.10 43.33
N ALA A 26 -33.62 -19.24 43.48
CA ALA A 26 -32.29 -19.47 42.88
C ALA A 26 -32.39 -19.66 41.36
N GLN A 27 -33.44 -20.33 40.87
CA GLN A 27 -33.71 -20.47 39.43
C GLN A 27 -34.11 -19.14 38.80
N ALA A 28 -34.90 -18.31 39.49
CA ALA A 28 -35.23 -16.96 39.07
C ALA A 28 -34.00 -16.05 39.00
N GLN A 29 -33.09 -16.14 39.98
CA GLN A 29 -31.82 -15.40 39.98
C GLN A 29 -30.86 -15.87 38.87
N ALA A 30 -30.78 -17.17 38.61
CA ALA A 30 -29.98 -17.71 37.52
C ALA A 30 -30.52 -17.28 36.14
N ALA A 31 -31.83 -17.28 35.96
CA ALA A 31 -32.48 -16.77 34.73
C ALA A 31 -32.26 -15.26 34.56
N ALA A 32 -32.37 -14.48 35.64
CA ALA A 32 -32.07 -13.04 35.62
C ALA A 32 -30.60 -12.77 35.25
N ALA A 33 -29.66 -13.51 35.83
CA ALA A 33 -28.24 -13.40 35.50
C ALA A 33 -27.90 -13.87 34.07
N ALA A 34 -28.66 -14.81 33.51
CA ALA A 34 -28.53 -15.22 32.11
C ALA A 34 -29.01 -14.11 31.17
N LEU A 35 -30.16 -13.50 31.46
CA LEU A 35 -30.69 -12.36 30.69
C LEU A 35 -29.75 -11.14 30.73
N GLU A 36 -29.15 -10.85 31.89
CA GLU A 36 -28.15 -9.78 32.01
C GLU A 36 -26.88 -10.05 31.19
N ARG A 37 -26.43 -11.32 31.12
CA ARG A 37 -25.30 -11.70 30.26
C ARG A 37 -25.63 -11.58 28.78
N GLU A 38 -26.83 -11.99 28.37
CA GLU A 38 -27.29 -11.84 26.98
C GLU A 38 -27.33 -10.36 26.59
N ALA A 39 -27.87 -9.49 27.45
CA ALA A 39 -27.87 -8.05 27.22
C ALA A 39 -26.46 -7.44 27.13
N GLN A 40 -25.51 -7.93 27.96
CA GLN A 40 -24.11 -7.51 27.88
C GLN A 40 -23.44 -7.96 26.58
N LEU A 41 -23.73 -9.19 26.11
CA LEU A 41 -23.20 -9.72 24.85
C LEU A 41 -23.74 -8.93 23.66
N GLU A 42 -25.03 -8.61 23.66
CA GLU A 42 -25.66 -7.77 22.62
C GLU A 42 -25.01 -6.38 22.58
N THR A 43 -24.83 -5.75 23.75
CA THR A 43 -24.16 -4.45 23.87
C THR A 43 -22.71 -4.49 23.37
N LEU A 44 -21.97 -5.57 23.66
CA LEU A 44 -20.60 -5.75 23.18
C LEU A 44 -20.55 -5.99 21.67
N GLN A 45 -21.52 -6.73 21.13
CA GLN A 45 -21.64 -6.98 19.70
C GLN A 45 -21.93 -5.68 18.94
N GLU A 46 -22.85 -4.85 19.44
CA GLU A 46 -23.13 -3.52 18.87
C GLU A 46 -21.88 -2.62 18.87
N GLN A 47 -21.11 -2.63 19.96
CA GLN A 47 -19.84 -1.88 20.03
C GLN A 47 -18.81 -2.39 19.02
N MET A 48 -18.72 -3.70 18.81
CA MET A 48 -17.83 -4.30 17.82
C MET A 48 -18.24 -3.92 16.40
N GLU A 49 -19.54 -3.96 16.09
CA GLU A 49 -20.06 -3.56 14.78
C GLU A 49 -19.82 -2.07 14.51
N ALA A 50 -20.09 -1.19 15.49
CA ALA A 50 -19.83 0.24 15.38
C ALA A 50 -18.34 0.55 15.16
N LEU A 51 -17.45 -0.13 15.88
CA LEU A 51 -16.00 0.01 15.68
C LEU A 51 -15.57 -0.51 14.30
N GLN A 52 -16.13 -1.63 13.86
CA GLN A 52 -15.82 -2.20 12.55
C GLN A 52 -16.28 -1.25 11.43
N GLU A 53 -17.44 -0.61 11.56
CA GLU A 53 -17.93 0.37 10.59
C GLU A 53 -17.01 1.59 10.50
N VAL A 54 -16.58 2.13 11.65
CA VAL A 54 -15.68 3.29 11.70
C VAL A 54 -14.31 2.96 11.12
N LEU A 55 -13.78 1.75 11.34
CA LEU A 55 -12.43 1.37 10.93
C LEU A 55 -12.35 0.78 9.51
N ALA A 56 -13.43 0.19 8.99
CA ALA A 56 -13.41 -0.50 7.70
C ALA A 56 -13.05 0.43 6.53
N LYS A 57 -13.65 1.63 6.50
CA LYS A 57 -13.39 2.62 5.44
C LYS A 57 -11.94 3.14 5.46
N PRO A 58 -11.39 3.68 6.57
CA PRO A 58 -10.02 4.18 6.58
C PRO A 58 -8.98 3.09 6.30
N LEU A 59 -9.18 1.86 6.79
CA LEU A 59 -8.27 0.75 6.48
C LEU A 59 -8.27 0.41 4.99
N LYS A 60 -9.45 0.38 4.37
CA LYS A 60 -9.57 0.17 2.92
C LYS A 60 -8.85 1.27 2.13
N ASP A 61 -9.02 2.53 2.52
CA ASP A 61 -8.39 3.67 1.86
C ASP A 61 -6.86 3.61 2.00
N ILE A 62 -6.34 3.32 3.21
CA ILE A 62 -4.89 3.16 3.46
C ILE A 62 -4.30 2.01 2.62
N LEU A 63 -4.99 0.87 2.55
CA LEU A 63 -4.53 -0.28 1.76
C LEU A 63 -4.56 0.02 0.25
N ALA A 64 -5.55 0.76 -0.23
CA ALA A 64 -5.61 1.20 -1.62
C ALA A 64 -4.47 2.15 -1.96
N ASP A 65 -4.21 3.14 -1.10
CA ASP A 65 -3.09 4.08 -1.26
C ASP A 65 -1.74 3.37 -1.25
N HIS A 66 -1.57 2.39 -0.36
CA HIS A 66 -0.37 1.57 -0.29
C HIS A 66 -0.18 0.70 -1.54
N ALA A 67 -1.23 0.06 -2.04
CA ALA A 67 -1.13 -0.71 -3.29
C ALA A 67 -0.79 0.19 -4.49
N GLN A 68 -1.35 1.40 -4.52
CA GLN A 68 -1.05 2.38 -5.57
C GLN A 68 0.38 2.93 -5.46
N SER A 69 0.88 3.15 -4.25
CA SER A 69 2.26 3.62 -4.03
C SER A 69 3.27 2.55 -4.44
N GLN A 70 3.03 1.27 -4.12
CA GLN A 70 3.87 0.16 -4.58
C GLN A 70 3.93 0.06 -6.11
N LYS A 71 2.79 0.16 -6.79
CA LYS A 71 2.75 0.17 -8.27
C LYS A 71 3.53 1.33 -8.85
N THR A 72 3.39 2.51 -8.26
CA THR A 72 4.10 3.72 -8.70
C THR A 72 5.61 3.57 -8.47
N ALA A 73 6.03 3.05 -7.33
CA ALA A 73 7.44 2.77 -7.03
C ALA A 73 8.04 1.79 -8.02
N ALA A 74 7.36 0.67 -8.30
CA ALA A 74 7.80 -0.30 -9.30
C ALA A 74 7.91 0.30 -10.71
N ALA A 75 6.98 1.19 -11.08
CA ALA A 75 7.05 1.90 -12.36
C ALA A 75 8.26 2.84 -12.43
N TRP A 76 8.59 3.54 -11.34
CA TRP A 76 9.79 4.39 -11.27
C TRP A 76 11.08 3.57 -11.33
N GLU A 77 11.14 2.42 -10.66
CA GLU A 77 12.29 1.50 -10.74
C GLU A 77 12.48 0.97 -12.17
N ALA A 78 11.41 0.51 -12.80
CA ALA A 78 11.45 0.04 -14.19
C ALA A 78 11.86 1.15 -15.16
N PHE A 79 11.33 2.37 -14.98
CA PHE A 79 11.73 3.54 -15.76
C PHE A 79 13.22 3.86 -15.58
N GLY A 80 13.71 3.86 -14.34
CA GLY A 80 15.12 4.08 -14.03
C GLY A 80 16.04 3.03 -14.66
N ALA A 81 15.64 1.76 -14.62
CA ALA A 81 16.38 0.66 -15.25
C ALA A 81 16.43 0.81 -16.79
N MET A 82 15.29 1.12 -17.41
CA MET A 82 15.20 1.36 -18.86
C MET A 82 16.06 2.55 -19.27
N TRP A 83 16.01 3.65 -18.51
CA TRP A 83 16.81 4.85 -18.74
C TRP A 83 18.31 4.57 -18.63
N MET A 84 18.75 3.83 -17.61
CA MET A 84 20.16 3.43 -17.49
C MET A 84 20.60 2.52 -18.64
N LEU A 85 19.76 1.57 -19.04
CA LEU A 85 20.02 0.69 -20.17
C LEU A 85 20.16 1.49 -21.48
N SER A 86 19.24 2.42 -21.76
CA SER A 86 19.29 3.26 -22.95
C SER A 86 20.53 4.14 -22.96
N GLN A 87 20.89 4.76 -21.83
CA GLN A 87 22.11 5.56 -21.72
C GLN A 87 23.37 4.74 -21.99
N ARG A 88 23.44 3.50 -21.49
CA ARG A 88 24.58 2.59 -21.77
C ARG A 88 24.65 2.16 -23.23
N ALA A 89 23.51 1.82 -23.83
CA ALA A 89 23.44 1.45 -25.24
C ALA A 89 23.87 2.61 -26.15
N MET A 90 23.33 3.82 -25.91
CA MET A 90 23.70 5.02 -26.65
C MET A 90 25.18 5.38 -26.46
N ARG A 91 25.73 5.26 -25.24
CA ARG A 91 27.17 5.47 -25.01
C ARG A 91 28.01 4.49 -25.84
N ARG A 92 27.63 3.21 -25.89
CA ARG A 92 28.38 2.21 -26.67
C ARG A 92 28.43 2.57 -28.14
N VAL A 93 27.28 2.94 -28.73
CA VAL A 93 27.21 3.38 -30.13
C VAL A 93 28.03 4.66 -30.36
N ALA A 94 27.95 5.62 -29.45
CA ALA A 94 28.73 6.86 -29.55
C ALA A 94 30.24 6.59 -29.54
N MET A 95 30.72 5.67 -28.70
CA MET A 95 32.14 5.28 -28.67
C MET A 95 32.58 4.58 -29.95
N GLU A 96 31.73 3.68 -30.49
CA GLU A 96 32.03 2.99 -31.75
C GLU A 96 32.13 3.97 -32.93
N LEU A 97 31.22 4.94 -33.00
CA LEU A 97 31.24 5.98 -34.03
C LEU A 97 32.42 6.95 -33.85
N ALA A 98 32.78 7.28 -32.61
CA ALA A 98 33.93 8.12 -32.31
C ALA A 98 35.24 7.45 -32.72
N ALA A 99 35.40 6.15 -32.43
CA ALA A 99 36.56 5.36 -32.84
C ALA A 99 36.70 5.32 -34.37
N GLN A 100 35.59 5.18 -35.12
CA GLN A 100 35.60 5.25 -36.59
C GLN A 100 36.07 6.62 -37.12
N GLN A 101 35.86 7.68 -36.34
CA GLN A 101 36.27 9.05 -36.67
C GLN A 101 37.64 9.42 -36.08
N GLY A 102 38.31 8.50 -35.38
CA GLY A 102 39.59 8.78 -34.69
C GLY A 102 39.46 9.72 -33.48
N VAL A 103 38.26 9.89 -32.94
CA VAL A 103 37.98 10.75 -31.77
C VAL A 103 38.14 9.92 -30.50
N SER A 104 38.83 10.47 -29.49
CA SER A 104 39.03 9.79 -28.20
C SER A 104 37.76 9.81 -27.34
N GLU A 105 37.64 8.84 -26.43
CA GLU A 105 36.54 8.79 -25.46
C GLU A 105 36.47 10.07 -24.61
N ASP A 106 37.61 10.59 -24.15
CA ASP A 106 37.69 11.82 -23.35
C ASP A 106 37.09 13.03 -24.08
N GLU A 107 37.36 13.15 -25.39
CA GLU A 107 36.79 14.24 -26.18
C GLU A 107 35.27 14.09 -26.33
N VAL A 108 34.77 12.86 -26.54
CA VAL A 108 33.32 12.61 -26.61
C VAL A 108 32.64 12.94 -25.29
N VAL A 109 33.23 12.53 -24.16
CA VAL A 109 32.71 12.83 -22.82
C VAL A 109 32.70 14.35 -22.57
N ALA A 110 33.80 15.04 -22.87
CA ALA A 110 33.88 16.49 -22.73
C ALA A 110 32.82 17.19 -23.58
N ARG A 111 32.59 16.73 -24.81
CA ARG A 111 31.56 17.27 -25.70
C ARG A 111 30.14 17.04 -25.17
N ALA A 112 29.85 15.83 -24.66
CA ALA A 112 28.57 15.51 -24.04
C ALA A 112 28.27 16.38 -22.80
N LEU A 113 29.28 16.59 -21.94
CA LEU A 113 29.17 17.47 -20.77
C LEU A 113 28.91 18.93 -21.17
N ARG A 114 29.55 19.43 -22.23
CA ARG A 114 29.26 20.77 -22.75
C ARG A 114 27.80 20.89 -23.20
N TYR A 115 27.30 19.94 -23.99
CA TYR A 115 25.90 19.98 -24.45
C TYR A 115 24.90 19.89 -23.29
N ALA A 116 25.16 19.02 -22.30
CA ALA A 116 24.32 18.93 -21.11
C ALA A 116 24.28 20.27 -20.36
N ASN A 117 25.44 20.90 -20.15
CA ASN A 117 25.50 22.21 -19.50
C ASN A 117 24.80 23.30 -20.31
N ALA A 118 24.90 23.26 -21.63
CA ALA A 118 24.29 24.24 -22.51
C ALA A 118 22.75 24.14 -22.44
N VAL A 119 22.18 22.93 -22.54
CA VAL A 119 20.73 22.69 -22.34
C VAL A 119 20.27 23.10 -20.93
N LEU A 120 21.09 22.85 -19.92
CA LEU A 120 20.72 23.20 -18.55
C LEU A 120 20.76 24.71 -18.31
N ASN A 121 21.69 25.46 -18.91
CA ASN A 121 21.90 26.87 -18.59
C ASN A 121 21.35 27.85 -19.64
N THR A 122 20.99 27.38 -20.83
CA THR A 122 20.35 28.16 -21.90
C THR A 122 18.85 27.81 -21.99
N GLU A 123 17.99 28.77 -22.30
CA GLU A 123 16.54 28.54 -22.36
C GLU A 123 16.12 27.74 -23.60
N ASP A 124 16.63 28.10 -24.78
CA ASP A 124 16.18 27.56 -26.09
C ASP A 124 17.08 26.47 -26.67
N GLU A 125 18.10 26.02 -25.95
CA GLU A 125 19.03 25.01 -26.45
C GLU A 125 18.49 23.59 -26.25
N ASP A 126 18.37 22.85 -27.34
CA ASP A 126 17.99 21.44 -27.35
C ASP A 126 19.13 20.55 -27.88
N LEU A 127 19.04 19.25 -27.64
CA LEU A 127 20.00 18.26 -28.14
C LEU A 127 19.67 17.81 -29.58
N GLY A 128 18.72 18.47 -30.25
CA GLY A 128 18.10 18.01 -31.48
C GLY A 128 17.41 16.64 -31.34
N GLY A 129 17.13 16.03 -32.49
CA GLY A 129 16.48 14.72 -32.59
C GLY A 129 14.95 14.77 -32.58
N THR A 130 14.33 13.59 -32.59
CA THR A 130 12.87 13.42 -32.56
C THR A 130 12.32 13.48 -31.14
N LEU A 131 12.69 14.51 -30.37
CA LEU A 131 12.12 14.74 -29.05
C LEU A 131 10.71 15.32 -29.18
N ALA A 132 9.75 14.73 -28.47
CA ALA A 132 8.39 15.27 -28.45
C ALA A 132 8.38 16.60 -27.66
N PRO A 133 7.61 17.62 -28.07
CA PRO A 133 7.50 18.90 -27.34
C PRO A 133 7.18 18.75 -25.85
N ALA A 134 6.42 17.71 -25.48
CA ALA A 134 6.10 17.40 -24.10
C ALA A 134 7.32 16.98 -23.26
N GLN A 135 8.32 16.32 -23.87
CA GLN A 135 9.56 15.93 -23.20
C GLN A 135 10.45 17.15 -22.94
N LEU A 136 10.54 18.08 -23.89
CA LEU A 136 11.23 19.35 -23.70
C LEU A 136 10.61 20.16 -22.56
N ALA A 137 9.27 20.26 -22.52
CA ALA A 137 8.56 20.91 -21.42
C ALA A 137 8.76 20.20 -20.07
N HIS A 138 8.95 18.88 -20.06
CA HIS A 138 9.28 18.15 -18.84
C HIS A 138 10.70 18.46 -18.36
N ILE A 139 11.70 18.43 -19.25
CA ILE A 139 13.08 18.81 -18.90
C ILE A 139 13.13 20.25 -18.38
N ALA A 140 12.46 21.20 -19.05
CA ALA A 140 12.38 22.60 -18.64
C ALA A 140 11.89 22.76 -17.19
N ARG A 141 10.84 22.04 -16.80
CA ARG A 141 10.30 22.06 -15.42
C ARG A 141 11.31 21.58 -14.37
N HIS A 142 12.24 20.69 -14.74
CA HIS A 142 13.21 20.10 -13.82
C HIS A 142 14.63 20.68 -13.94
N LYS A 143 14.90 21.62 -14.87
CA LYS A 143 16.20 22.29 -15.05
C LYS A 143 16.82 22.78 -13.72
N PRO A 144 16.10 23.45 -12.80
CA PRO A 144 16.69 23.93 -11.55
C PRO A 144 17.23 22.81 -10.64
N MET A 145 16.57 21.65 -10.64
CA MET A 145 17.02 20.48 -9.88
C MET A 145 18.24 19.84 -10.55
N LEU A 146 18.19 19.66 -11.87
CA LEU A 146 19.26 19.05 -12.66
C LEU A 146 20.56 19.88 -12.61
N ARG A 147 20.48 21.21 -12.66
CA ARG A 147 21.65 22.11 -12.53
C ARG A 147 22.48 21.84 -11.27
N LYS A 148 21.87 21.36 -10.17
CA LYS A 148 22.60 21.05 -8.93
C LYS A 148 23.41 19.75 -9.03
N GLN A 149 23.01 18.84 -9.91
CA GLN A 149 23.61 17.52 -10.07
C GLN A 149 24.75 17.50 -11.12
N PHE A 150 24.75 18.46 -12.05
CA PHE A 150 25.73 18.58 -13.15
C PHE A 150 26.81 19.65 -12.91
N LYS A 151 27.06 20.03 -11.64
CA LYS A 151 28.15 20.95 -11.27
C LYS A 151 29.51 20.28 -11.33
#